data_AF-A0A853IPI8-F1
#
_entry.id   AF-A0A853IPI8-F1
#
_cell.length_a   1.000
_cell.length_b   1.000
_cell.length_c   1.000
_cell.angle_alpha   90.00
_cell.angle_beta   90.00
_cell.angle_gamma   90.00
#
_symmetry.space_group_name_H-M   'P 1'
#
loop_
_entity.id
_entity.type
_entity.pdbx_description
1 polymer ?
#
loop_
_entity_poly.entity_id
_entity_poly.type
_entity_poly.pdbx_seq_one_letter_code
_entity_poly.pdbx_strand_id
1 'polypeptide(L)'
;MVNSAVWYIGQPASAYSFGGYTAFTAAQRKRTPMLYVGGNDGMLHGFSATDGTEKIAYVPQGVIKNLPALTRPNYDHQYYVDGSPFTGDLKLGSGNTAADWATYLVGTLGAGGKGFFVLDVTNPGASDGSTPSDFVKTKAGSLVVMDKTAFNADPSDPDWPEKWKDIGHIFGGPVVAENNTQRALQITRTNDNRWAVVLGNGYNSVNERPVLLIQYLDGDKSLKIIPAVPTDHAEAKSNGLSTPQFLDVNGDGIPDFVYAGDLRGNMWKFDIASNDPAQWKVAFGGKELFRATYTSPSGGISRQPITTPPVFRPNREVGGLMVAFGTGRNLTEGDRTDVSRQSLYSVLDNTRYEVETAAGASRGKVKVKDSNPTPATVTRAQLQSQSVDEGSQRAGGGISSGRTFWKLEATRVKYDCPEDATDCTEKKGWYMDLPEVGERSLASIDFYDGGNLLEIITEVPASGSATADSEEVCTPSPRSVKNFRTLLNITTGLPAGAPLMNVDGNTTTDANGVTTGVYNSIDAGYARMTASPKELRVGSKFEQRRAGSDGVADNLAKLPELLLRPNWRQLR
;
A
#
# COMPACT_ATOMS: atom_id res chain seq x y z
N MET A 1 11.52 -4.73 -17.34
CA MET A 1 10.70 -4.47 -16.14
C MET A 1 11.20 -5.37 -15.04
N VAL A 2 11.62 -4.84 -13.89
CA VAL A 2 12.03 -5.69 -12.75
C VAL A 2 11.00 -5.57 -11.63
N ASN A 3 10.82 -4.39 -11.04
CA ASN A 3 9.87 -4.18 -9.93
C ASN A 3 8.68 -3.29 -10.26
N SER A 4 8.70 -2.56 -11.39
CA SER A 4 7.62 -1.67 -11.80
C SER A 4 6.34 -2.42 -12.19
N ALA A 5 5.22 -2.08 -11.55
CA ALA A 5 3.89 -2.56 -11.92
C ALA A 5 3.31 -1.75 -13.09
N VAL A 6 2.53 -2.40 -13.95
CA VAL A 6 1.84 -1.74 -15.05
C VAL A 6 0.64 -0.96 -14.51
N TRP A 7 0.53 0.33 -14.85
CA TRP A 7 -0.58 1.18 -14.48
C TRP A 7 -1.50 1.46 -15.67
N TYR A 8 -2.76 1.05 -15.56
CA TYR A 8 -3.79 1.32 -16.57
C TYR A 8 -4.55 2.61 -16.25
N ILE A 9 -4.78 3.43 -17.27
CA ILE A 9 -5.72 4.55 -17.18
C ILE A 9 -6.57 4.65 -18.44
N GLY A 10 -7.86 4.90 -18.27
CA GLY A 10 -8.79 5.20 -19.36
C GLY A 10 -9.61 6.43 -19.00
N GLN A 11 -10.92 6.28 -18.91
CA GLN A 11 -11.81 7.30 -18.35
C GLN A 11 -11.41 7.66 -16.90
N PRO A 12 -11.67 8.91 -16.44
CA PRO A 12 -11.44 9.30 -15.04
C PRO A 12 -12.09 8.35 -14.03
N ALA A 13 -11.32 7.94 -13.02
CA ALA A 13 -11.69 6.91 -12.04
C ALA A 13 -12.22 7.49 -10.72
N SER A 14 -11.98 8.77 -10.45
CA SER A 14 -12.46 9.46 -9.24
C SER A 14 -13.92 9.87 -9.35
N ALA A 15 -14.56 10.15 -8.22
CA ALA A 15 -15.94 10.64 -8.11
C ALA A 15 -16.00 11.92 -7.25
N TYR A 16 -15.12 12.88 -7.52
CA TYR A 16 -15.04 14.11 -6.75
C TYR A 16 -16.35 14.92 -6.84
N SER A 17 -16.79 15.46 -5.70
CA SER A 17 -17.90 16.42 -5.62
C SER A 17 -17.47 17.86 -5.97
N PHE A 18 -16.20 18.06 -6.32
CA PHE A 18 -15.63 19.36 -6.65
C PHE A 18 -16.15 19.90 -7.99
N GLY A 19 -16.40 21.22 -8.05
CA GLY A 19 -16.97 21.85 -9.23
C GLY A 19 -16.14 21.64 -10.51
N GLY A 20 -16.82 21.41 -11.63
CA GLY A 20 -16.23 21.14 -12.95
C GLY A 20 -15.89 19.67 -13.22
N TYR A 21 -15.82 18.82 -12.19
CA TYR A 21 -15.34 17.45 -12.35
C TYR A 21 -16.27 16.59 -13.22
N THR A 22 -17.60 16.70 -13.05
CA THR A 22 -18.57 15.99 -13.91
C THR A 22 -18.44 16.36 -15.39
N ALA A 23 -18.09 17.62 -15.68
CA ALA A 23 -17.84 18.05 -17.06
C ALA A 23 -16.52 17.49 -17.58
N PHE A 24 -15.48 17.42 -16.73
CA PHE A 24 -14.20 16.79 -17.06
C PHE A 24 -14.37 15.30 -17.35
N THR A 25 -15.09 14.55 -16.52
CA THR A 25 -15.33 13.12 -16.75
C THR A 25 -16.12 12.87 -18.04
N ALA A 26 -17.09 13.74 -18.36
CA ALA A 26 -17.79 13.68 -19.64
C ALA A 26 -16.86 13.96 -20.83
N ALA A 27 -15.98 14.96 -20.73
CA ALA A 27 -15.02 15.30 -21.77
C ALA A 27 -13.98 14.19 -22.01
N GLN A 28 -13.53 13.53 -20.95
CA GLN A 28 -12.51 12.48 -21.00
C GLN A 28 -13.09 11.07 -21.21
N ARG A 29 -14.40 10.94 -21.46
CA ARG A 29 -15.06 9.62 -21.65
C ARG A 29 -14.43 8.79 -22.78
N LYS A 30 -13.95 9.46 -23.83
CA LYS A 30 -13.32 8.83 -24.99
C LYS A 30 -11.79 8.92 -24.97
N ARG A 31 -11.19 9.27 -23.83
CA ARG A 31 -9.73 9.32 -23.70
C ARG A 31 -9.13 7.99 -24.11
N THR A 32 -8.11 8.03 -24.96
CA THR A 32 -7.37 6.83 -25.38
C THR A 32 -6.85 6.13 -24.13
N PRO A 33 -7.22 4.86 -23.90
CA PRO A 33 -6.74 4.13 -22.74
C PRO A 33 -5.24 3.86 -22.88
N MET A 34 -4.50 4.04 -21.79
CA MET A 34 -3.04 3.98 -21.74
C MET A 34 -2.58 2.98 -20.67
N LEU A 35 -1.43 2.34 -20.94
CA LEU A 35 -0.65 1.52 -20.03
C LEU A 35 0.68 2.21 -19.79
N TYR A 36 0.98 2.58 -18.54
CA TYR A 36 2.25 3.19 -18.16
C TYR A 36 3.09 2.21 -17.35
N VAL A 37 4.39 2.17 -17.63
CA VAL A 37 5.32 1.26 -16.96
C VAL A 37 6.74 1.83 -16.92
N GLY A 38 7.44 1.60 -15.81
CA GLY A 38 8.85 1.89 -15.68
C GLY A 38 9.72 0.87 -16.42
N GLY A 39 10.62 1.38 -17.25
CA GLY A 39 11.60 0.63 -18.02
C GLY A 39 13.00 0.72 -17.41
N ASN A 40 13.69 -0.41 -17.36
CA ASN A 40 15.09 -0.47 -16.93
C ASN A 40 16.08 -0.18 -18.07
N ASP A 41 15.58 0.37 -19.17
CA ASP A 41 16.31 1.06 -20.23
C ASP A 41 16.40 2.57 -19.96
N GLY A 42 15.86 3.03 -18.82
CA GLY A 42 15.98 4.40 -18.33
C GLY A 42 14.75 5.28 -18.55
N MET A 43 13.68 4.72 -19.10
CA MET A 43 12.48 5.46 -19.48
C MET A 43 11.24 5.00 -18.73
N LEU A 44 10.29 5.90 -18.55
CA LEU A 44 8.89 5.53 -18.41
C LEU A 44 8.29 5.42 -19.81
N HIS A 45 7.61 4.31 -20.10
CA HIS A 45 6.88 4.11 -21.35
C HIS A 45 5.37 4.22 -21.13
N GLY A 46 4.68 4.79 -22.12
CA GLY A 46 3.23 4.82 -22.22
C GLY A 46 2.75 4.20 -23.53
N PHE A 47 2.05 3.07 -23.44
CA PHE A 47 1.48 2.35 -24.58
C PHE A 47 -0.03 2.56 -24.65
N SER A 48 -0.60 2.61 -25.84
CA SER A 48 -2.06 2.54 -25.97
C SER A 48 -2.54 1.14 -25.60
N ALA A 49 -3.53 1.06 -24.72
CA ALA A 49 -4.18 -0.20 -24.36
C ALA A 49 -5.10 -0.73 -25.48
N THR A 50 -5.32 0.06 -26.54
CA THR A 50 -6.15 -0.34 -27.69
C THR A 50 -5.38 -1.19 -28.68
N ASP A 51 -4.14 -0.80 -29.01
CA ASP A 51 -3.35 -1.42 -30.08
C ASP A 51 -1.90 -1.78 -29.67
N GLY A 52 -1.50 -1.47 -28.44
CA GLY A 52 -0.15 -1.72 -27.93
C GLY A 52 0.92 -0.78 -28.46
N THR A 53 0.57 0.23 -29.25
CA THR A 53 1.55 1.18 -29.80
C THR A 53 2.08 2.11 -28.71
N GLU A 54 3.39 2.34 -28.71
CA GLU A 54 4.03 3.31 -27.83
C GLU A 54 3.64 4.74 -28.24
N LYS A 55 3.11 5.52 -27.31
CA LYS A 55 2.68 6.91 -27.54
C LYS A 55 3.59 7.93 -26.88
N ILE A 56 4.26 7.56 -25.79
CA ILE A 56 5.15 8.46 -25.05
C ILE A 56 6.25 7.66 -24.37
N ALA A 57 7.46 8.21 -24.37
CA ALA A 57 8.57 7.79 -23.53
C ALA A 57 9.14 9.01 -22.81
N TYR A 58 9.43 8.87 -21.52
CA TYR A 58 10.03 9.94 -20.72
C TYR A 58 11.30 9.44 -20.05
N VAL A 59 12.41 10.16 -20.25
CA VAL A 59 13.68 9.93 -19.56
C VAL A 59 13.80 10.92 -18.41
N PRO A 60 13.78 10.48 -17.14
CA PRO A 60 13.96 11.37 -16.01
C PRO A 60 15.36 11.99 -16.00
N GLN A 61 15.46 13.26 -15.61
CA GLN A 61 16.71 14.02 -15.61
C GLN A 61 17.82 13.32 -14.80
N GLY A 62 17.45 12.75 -13.65
CA GLY A 62 18.37 12.04 -12.77
C GLY A 62 19.01 10.81 -13.42
N VAL A 63 18.34 10.19 -14.40
CA VAL A 63 18.80 8.98 -15.10
C VAL A 63 19.72 9.29 -16.28
N ILE A 64 19.56 10.45 -16.93
CA ILE A 64 20.26 10.82 -18.19
C ILE A 64 21.78 10.61 -18.10
N LYS A 65 22.40 11.00 -16.98
CA LYS A 65 23.87 10.90 -16.79
C LYS A 65 24.38 9.45 -16.88
N ASN A 66 23.54 8.45 -16.65
CA ASN A 66 23.93 7.04 -16.51
C ASN A 66 23.43 6.16 -17.65
N LEU A 67 22.65 6.71 -18.58
CA LEU A 67 22.29 6.02 -19.82
C LEU A 67 23.50 5.53 -20.63
N PRO A 68 24.64 6.25 -20.71
CA PRO A 68 25.83 5.74 -21.38
C PRO A 68 26.41 4.47 -20.74
N ALA A 69 26.03 4.10 -19.52
CA ALA A 69 26.45 2.84 -18.92
C ALA A 69 25.86 1.63 -19.66
N LEU A 70 24.64 1.74 -20.20
CA LEU A 70 23.96 0.68 -20.96
C LEU A 70 24.72 0.22 -22.21
N THR A 71 25.61 1.07 -22.74
CA THR A 71 26.39 0.76 -23.96
C THR A 71 27.77 0.18 -23.66
N ARG A 72 28.14 0.04 -22.39
CA ARG A 72 29.47 -0.46 -21.99
C ARG A 72 29.58 -1.97 -22.24
N PRO A 73 30.66 -2.48 -22.85
CA PRO A 73 30.85 -3.92 -23.08
C PRO A 73 30.90 -4.75 -21.80
N ASN A 74 31.29 -4.14 -20.67
CA ASN A 74 31.30 -4.71 -19.33
C ASN A 74 30.13 -4.19 -18.49
N TYR A 75 28.97 -3.97 -19.10
CA TYR A 75 27.77 -3.53 -18.38
C TYR A 75 27.41 -4.55 -17.30
N ASP A 76 27.32 -4.03 -16.07
CA ASP A 76 26.72 -4.73 -14.95
C ASP A 76 25.32 -4.16 -14.71
N HIS A 77 24.36 -5.01 -14.35
CA HIS A 77 22.96 -4.61 -14.40
C HIS A 77 22.64 -3.51 -13.38
N GLN A 78 22.28 -2.33 -13.88
CA GLN A 78 21.82 -1.22 -13.07
C GLN A 78 20.31 -1.08 -13.17
N TYR A 79 19.71 -0.55 -12.11
CA TYR A 79 18.32 -0.13 -12.11
C TYR A 79 18.23 1.32 -12.59
N TYR A 80 17.13 1.67 -13.26
CA TYR A 80 16.83 3.03 -13.71
C TYR A 80 15.43 3.48 -13.30
N VAL A 81 14.40 3.35 -14.16
CA VAL A 81 13.00 3.64 -13.79
C VAL A 81 12.35 2.35 -13.32
N ASP A 82 12.50 2.05 -12.04
CA ASP A 82 12.05 0.80 -11.44
C ASP A 82 10.78 0.93 -10.58
N GLY A 83 10.39 2.16 -10.26
CA GLY A 83 9.18 2.45 -9.48
C GLY A 83 7.88 2.17 -10.24
N SER A 84 6.80 1.90 -9.50
CA SER A 84 5.47 1.71 -10.07
C SER A 84 4.78 3.07 -10.30
N PRO A 85 4.43 3.44 -11.54
CA PRO A 85 3.73 4.70 -11.81
C PRO A 85 2.28 4.65 -11.32
N PHE A 86 1.70 5.82 -11.12
CA PHE A 86 0.27 5.97 -10.85
C PHE A 86 -0.25 7.33 -11.31
N THR A 87 -1.57 7.44 -11.43
CA THR A 87 -2.22 8.68 -11.89
C THR A 87 -3.28 9.17 -10.93
N GLY A 88 -3.58 10.45 -11.00
CA GLY A 88 -4.69 11.05 -10.28
C GLY A 88 -5.18 12.32 -10.96
N ASP A 89 -6.48 12.56 -10.84
CA ASP A 89 -7.13 13.76 -11.35
C ASP A 89 -7.06 14.87 -10.31
N LEU A 90 -6.75 16.08 -10.75
CA LEU A 90 -6.61 17.24 -9.89
C LEU A 90 -7.17 18.49 -10.57
N LYS A 91 -7.54 19.47 -9.75
CA LYS A 91 -8.08 20.74 -10.21
C LYS A 91 -7.01 21.83 -10.10
N LEU A 92 -6.55 22.33 -11.23
CA LEU A 92 -5.52 23.38 -11.35
C LEU A 92 -6.13 24.78 -11.37
N GLY A 93 -7.32 24.92 -11.94
CA GLY A 93 -8.02 26.19 -12.09
C GLY A 93 -9.01 26.49 -10.95
N SER A 94 -9.32 27.77 -10.75
CA SER A 94 -10.32 28.22 -9.78
C SER A 94 -11.75 28.22 -10.33
N GLY A 95 -11.92 27.98 -11.64
CA GLY A 95 -13.23 27.89 -12.30
C GLY A 95 -13.99 26.62 -11.93
N ASN A 96 -15.16 26.40 -12.55
CA ASN A 96 -15.97 25.17 -12.37
C ASN A 96 -16.22 24.48 -13.72
N THR A 97 -15.19 24.43 -14.56
CA THR A 97 -15.25 23.89 -15.93
C THR A 97 -14.37 22.65 -16.07
N ALA A 98 -14.53 21.93 -17.18
CA ALA A 98 -13.67 20.80 -17.51
C ALA A 98 -12.19 21.20 -17.72
N ALA A 99 -11.93 22.43 -18.18
CA ALA A 99 -10.58 22.92 -18.46
C ALA A 99 -9.77 23.21 -17.18
N ASP A 100 -10.45 23.31 -16.03
CA ASP A 100 -9.80 23.50 -14.73
C ASP A 100 -9.19 22.19 -14.19
N TRP A 101 -9.42 21.06 -14.86
CA TRP A 101 -9.01 19.72 -14.43
C TRP A 101 -7.94 19.12 -15.34
N ALA A 102 -7.03 18.40 -14.71
CA ALA A 102 -5.96 17.66 -15.36
C ALA A 102 -5.82 16.27 -14.73
N THR A 103 -5.17 15.37 -15.43
CA THR A 103 -4.73 14.07 -14.93
C THR A 103 -3.21 14.04 -14.95
N TYR A 104 -2.60 13.95 -13.77
CA TYR A 104 -1.15 13.83 -13.65
C TYR A 104 -0.75 12.39 -13.39
N LEU A 105 0.40 12.02 -13.94
CA LEU A 105 1.10 10.77 -13.69
C LEU A 105 2.31 11.04 -12.81
N VAL A 106 2.49 10.24 -11.76
CA VAL A 106 3.67 10.25 -10.90
C VAL A 106 4.46 8.98 -11.18
N GLY A 107 5.75 9.11 -11.42
CA GLY A 107 6.69 8.00 -11.52
C GLY A 107 7.84 8.17 -10.51
N THR A 108 8.39 7.06 -10.04
CA THR A 108 9.54 7.04 -9.13
C THR A 108 10.67 6.20 -9.70
N LEU A 109 11.90 6.45 -9.27
CA LEU A 109 13.06 5.69 -9.75
C LEU A 109 13.24 4.33 -9.05
N GLY A 110 12.63 4.11 -7.88
CA GLY A 110 12.79 2.85 -7.14
C GLY A 110 14.27 2.56 -6.83
N ALA A 111 14.75 1.38 -7.24
CA ALA A 111 16.15 1.01 -7.09
C ALA A 111 17.12 1.88 -7.91
N GLY A 112 16.66 2.46 -9.04
CA GLY A 112 17.55 3.12 -9.99
C GLY A 112 17.96 4.54 -9.65
N GLY A 113 17.45 5.09 -8.56
CA GLY A 113 17.85 6.39 -8.06
C GLY A 113 16.86 6.92 -7.03
N LYS A 114 17.12 8.14 -6.59
CA LYS A 114 16.32 8.84 -5.59
C LYS A 114 15.31 9.75 -6.28
N GLY A 115 14.13 9.85 -5.69
CA GLY A 115 13.09 10.81 -6.08
C GLY A 115 12.08 10.34 -7.12
N PHE A 116 11.35 11.33 -7.63
CA PHE A 116 10.13 11.14 -8.41
C PHE A 116 9.95 12.28 -9.43
N PHE A 117 9.11 12.04 -10.43
CA PHE A 117 8.76 13.00 -11.46
C PHE A 117 7.25 12.99 -11.69
N VAL A 118 6.72 14.08 -12.27
CA VAL A 118 5.30 14.24 -12.54
C VAL A 118 5.11 14.70 -13.99
N LEU A 119 4.24 13.99 -14.72
CA LEU A 119 3.87 14.28 -16.10
C LEU A 119 2.39 14.63 -16.20
N ASP A 120 2.05 15.57 -17.08
CA ASP A 120 0.68 15.81 -17.50
C ASP A 120 0.31 14.78 -18.58
N VAL A 121 -0.59 13.86 -18.22
CA VAL A 121 -1.10 12.80 -19.10
C VAL A 121 -2.58 12.98 -19.40
N THR A 122 -3.09 14.21 -19.27
CA THR A 122 -4.51 14.53 -19.42
C THR A 122 -5.04 14.11 -20.79
N ASN A 123 -4.29 14.40 -21.86
CA ASN A 123 -4.74 14.23 -23.23
C ASN A 123 -3.78 13.36 -24.10
N PRO A 124 -3.88 12.02 -24.00
CA PRO A 124 -3.24 11.11 -24.97
C PRO A 124 -3.93 11.12 -26.35
N GLY A 125 -5.02 11.87 -26.53
CA GLY A 125 -5.93 11.85 -27.69
C GLY A 125 -7.19 11.03 -27.41
N ALA A 126 -8.17 11.11 -28.30
CA ALA A 126 -9.41 10.32 -28.20
C ALA A 126 -9.33 9.00 -28.99
N SER A 127 -9.93 7.93 -28.45
CA SER A 127 -9.94 6.60 -29.08
C SER A 127 -10.69 6.55 -30.42
N ASP A 128 -11.58 7.51 -30.67
CA ASP A 128 -12.31 7.68 -31.93
C ASP A 128 -11.69 8.76 -32.84
N GLY A 129 -10.51 9.29 -32.48
CA GLY A 129 -9.83 10.34 -33.24
C GLY A 129 -10.45 11.74 -33.13
N SER A 130 -11.49 11.93 -32.33
CA SER A 130 -12.18 13.23 -32.21
C SER A 130 -11.35 14.33 -31.54
N THR A 131 -10.36 13.96 -30.73
CA THR A 131 -9.44 14.88 -30.04
C THR A 131 -8.00 14.50 -30.37
N PRO A 132 -7.18 15.43 -30.91
CA PRO A 132 -5.76 15.19 -31.14
C PRO A 132 -4.98 14.93 -29.85
N SER A 133 -3.93 14.11 -29.95
CA SER A 133 -3.03 13.82 -28.83
C SER A 133 -2.11 14.99 -28.51
N ASP A 134 -1.84 15.19 -27.21
CA ASP A 134 -0.81 16.11 -26.75
C ASP A 134 0.58 15.47 -26.66
N PHE A 135 0.69 14.15 -26.91
CA PHE A 135 1.96 13.42 -26.94
C PHE A 135 2.65 13.60 -28.29
N VAL A 136 2.95 14.86 -28.61
CA VAL A 136 3.60 15.29 -29.85
C VAL A 136 4.79 16.19 -29.53
N LYS A 137 5.79 16.17 -30.42
CA LYS A 137 7.06 16.90 -30.24
C LYS A 137 6.87 18.38 -29.89
N THR A 138 5.87 19.04 -30.46
CA THR A 138 5.59 20.48 -30.23
C THR A 138 5.04 20.78 -28.83
N LYS A 139 4.49 19.78 -28.13
CA LYS A 139 3.93 19.91 -26.78
C LYS A 139 4.79 19.24 -25.71
N ALA A 140 5.92 18.61 -26.07
CA ALA A 140 6.80 17.91 -25.13
C ALA A 140 7.23 18.79 -23.93
N GLY A 141 7.49 20.09 -24.17
CA GLY A 141 7.88 21.03 -23.12
C GLY A 141 6.81 21.33 -22.06
N SER A 142 5.53 21.02 -22.33
CA SER A 142 4.43 21.19 -21.37
C SER A 142 4.01 19.89 -20.68
N LEU A 143 4.49 18.73 -21.13
CA LEU A 143 4.15 17.44 -20.52
C LEU A 143 4.87 17.23 -19.19
N VAL A 144 6.06 17.81 -19.01
CA VAL A 144 6.83 17.66 -17.77
C VAL A 144 6.36 18.71 -16.77
N VAL A 145 5.60 18.28 -15.77
CA VAL A 145 5.14 19.17 -14.69
C VAL A 145 6.30 19.49 -13.77
N MET A 146 7.09 18.46 -13.41
CA MET A 146 8.29 18.58 -12.57
C MET A 146 9.10 17.29 -12.60
N ASP A 147 10.40 17.42 -12.33
CA ASP A 147 11.32 16.30 -12.13
C ASP A 147 12.18 16.58 -10.89
N LYS A 148 12.16 15.66 -9.92
CA LYS A 148 12.96 15.68 -8.69
C LYS A 148 13.77 14.41 -8.55
N THR A 149 14.32 13.92 -9.65
CA THR A 149 15.09 12.69 -9.69
C THR A 149 16.60 12.92 -9.63
N ALA A 150 17.32 12.04 -8.94
CA ALA A 150 18.78 11.96 -9.00
C ALA A 150 19.24 10.51 -8.86
N PHE A 151 20.14 10.08 -9.75
CA PHE A 151 20.74 8.75 -9.69
C PHE A 151 21.66 8.56 -8.48
N ASN A 152 22.48 9.56 -8.19
CA ASN A 152 23.28 9.67 -6.98
C ASN A 152 23.12 11.10 -6.48
N ALA A 153 22.17 11.34 -5.57
CA ALA A 153 22.04 12.65 -4.93
C ALA A 153 23.37 12.98 -4.24
N ASP A 154 24.21 13.76 -4.92
CA ASP A 154 25.44 14.29 -4.35
C ASP A 154 25.02 15.38 -3.37
N PRO A 155 25.29 15.23 -2.07
CA PRO A 155 24.95 16.24 -1.07
C PRO A 155 25.63 17.59 -1.32
N SER A 156 26.66 17.62 -2.19
CA SER A 156 27.40 18.80 -2.61
C SER A 156 26.93 19.41 -3.94
N ASP A 157 25.93 18.82 -4.61
CA ASP A 157 25.33 19.40 -5.81
C ASP A 157 24.63 20.74 -5.44
N PRO A 158 25.11 21.89 -5.93
CA PRO A 158 24.55 23.20 -5.60
C PRO A 158 23.10 23.36 -6.08
N ASP A 159 22.65 22.54 -7.04
CA ASP A 159 21.29 22.51 -7.55
C ASP A 159 20.36 21.59 -6.73
N TRP A 160 20.83 21.01 -5.62
CA TRP A 160 20.07 20.13 -4.72
C TRP A 160 19.62 20.87 -3.44
N PRO A 161 18.37 21.39 -3.37
CA PRO A 161 17.89 22.13 -2.21
C PRO A 161 17.93 21.29 -0.93
N GLU A 162 18.15 21.93 0.22
CA GLU A 162 18.21 21.26 1.53
C GLU A 162 17.03 20.31 1.79
N LYS A 163 15.81 20.69 1.37
CA LYS A 163 14.60 19.88 1.53
C LYS A 163 14.60 18.58 0.71
N TRP A 164 15.43 18.49 -0.33
CA TRP A 164 15.50 17.31 -1.19
C TRP A 164 16.50 16.28 -0.64
N LYS A 165 17.32 16.65 0.35
CA LYS A 165 18.21 15.72 1.07
C LYS A 165 17.43 14.65 1.85
N ASP A 166 16.17 14.92 2.18
CA ASP A 166 15.29 13.92 2.77
C ASP A 166 14.71 12.95 1.74
N ILE A 167 14.82 13.19 0.43
CA ILE A 167 14.28 12.30 -0.61
C ILE A 167 15.26 11.14 -0.86
N GLY A 168 14.76 9.92 -0.72
CA GLY A 168 15.49 8.67 -0.96
C GLY A 168 14.94 7.88 -2.15
N HIS A 169 15.21 6.58 -2.13
CA HIS A 169 14.69 5.59 -3.06
C HIS A 169 13.24 5.26 -2.71
N ILE A 170 12.30 5.62 -3.59
CA ILE A 170 10.87 5.42 -3.37
C ILE A 170 10.43 4.15 -4.10
N PHE A 171 10.38 3.05 -3.36
CA PHE A 171 9.95 1.72 -3.84
C PHE A 171 8.44 1.50 -3.75
N GLY A 172 7.76 2.28 -2.92
CA GLY A 172 6.35 2.11 -2.61
C GLY A 172 5.47 2.19 -3.85
N GLY A 173 4.73 1.12 -4.14
CA GLY A 173 3.67 1.12 -5.15
C GLY A 173 2.47 1.98 -4.72
N PRO A 174 1.56 2.29 -5.66
CA PRO A 174 0.43 3.14 -5.35
C PRO A 174 -0.54 2.50 -4.37
N VAL A 175 -1.07 3.31 -3.46
CA VAL A 175 -2.22 2.90 -2.64
C VAL A 175 -3.49 3.29 -3.35
N VAL A 176 -4.36 2.32 -3.57
CA VAL A 176 -5.59 2.48 -4.36
C VAL A 176 -6.82 2.48 -3.46
N ALA A 177 -7.89 3.13 -3.92
CA ALA A 177 -9.17 3.10 -3.24
C ALA A 177 -9.78 1.69 -3.28
N GLU A 178 -10.31 1.21 -2.15
CA GLU A 178 -10.88 -0.14 -2.04
C GLU A 178 -12.05 -0.38 -3.02
N ASN A 179 -12.83 0.66 -3.30
CA ASN A 179 -13.95 0.59 -4.23
C ASN A 179 -13.56 0.75 -5.70
N ASN A 180 -12.34 1.19 -6.00
CA ASN A 180 -11.85 1.38 -7.35
C ASN A 180 -10.31 1.33 -7.40
N THR A 181 -9.78 0.20 -7.85
CA THR A 181 -8.33 -0.04 -7.96
C THR A 181 -7.63 0.84 -9.00
N GLN A 182 -8.37 1.53 -9.87
CA GLN A 182 -7.83 2.50 -10.82
C GLN A 182 -7.64 3.90 -10.21
N ARG A 183 -8.05 4.10 -8.94
CA ARG A 183 -7.92 5.38 -8.24
C ARG A 183 -6.82 5.30 -7.20
N ALA A 184 -5.68 5.93 -7.47
CA ALA A 184 -4.64 6.14 -6.47
C ALA A 184 -5.07 7.23 -5.46
N LEU A 185 -4.71 7.06 -4.19
CA LEU A 185 -5.06 7.99 -3.10
C LEU A 185 -3.98 9.06 -2.86
N GLN A 186 -2.78 8.87 -3.42
CA GLN A 186 -1.63 9.74 -3.14
C GLN A 186 -1.70 11.10 -3.84
N ILE A 187 -2.42 11.23 -4.96
CA ILE A 187 -2.74 12.54 -5.55
C ILE A 187 -4.08 12.97 -4.98
N THR A 188 -4.05 14.00 -4.14
CA THR A 188 -5.23 14.40 -3.38
C THR A 188 -5.21 15.89 -3.10
N ARG A 189 -6.39 16.42 -2.75
CA ARG A 189 -6.50 17.76 -2.21
C ARG A 189 -6.16 17.70 -0.72
N THR A 190 -5.40 18.65 -0.20
CA THR A 190 -5.04 18.78 1.21
C THR A 190 -5.96 19.76 1.93
N ASN A 191 -5.92 19.76 3.27
CA ASN A 191 -6.84 20.57 4.09
C ASN A 191 -6.65 22.09 3.97
N ASP A 192 -5.51 22.54 3.45
CA ASP A 192 -5.23 23.92 3.03
C ASP A 192 -5.78 24.27 1.62
N ASN A 193 -6.62 23.38 1.06
CA ASN A 193 -7.31 23.51 -0.23
C ASN A 193 -6.45 23.39 -1.49
N ARG A 194 -5.19 22.99 -1.37
CA ARG A 194 -4.26 22.81 -2.48
C ARG A 194 -4.21 21.35 -2.93
N TRP A 195 -3.81 21.09 -4.17
CA TRP A 195 -3.58 19.72 -4.64
C TRP A 195 -2.13 19.34 -4.46
N ALA A 196 -1.88 18.12 -4.00
CA ALA A 196 -0.55 17.60 -3.75
C ALA A 196 -0.45 16.12 -4.09
N VAL A 197 0.78 15.68 -4.34
CA VAL A 197 1.15 14.27 -4.20
C VAL A 197 1.77 14.06 -2.82
N VAL A 198 1.27 13.08 -2.09
CA VAL A 198 1.73 12.72 -0.75
C VAL A 198 2.44 11.38 -0.78
N LEU A 199 3.71 11.37 -0.37
CA LEU A 199 4.60 10.21 -0.47
C LEU A 199 5.36 10.00 0.84
N GLY A 200 5.75 8.75 1.11
CA GLY A 200 6.88 8.49 2.00
C GLY A 200 8.17 8.88 1.30
N ASN A 201 9.15 9.40 2.05
CA ASN A 201 10.40 9.85 1.44
C ASN A 201 11.26 8.72 0.86
N GLY A 202 10.91 7.47 1.14
CA GLY A 202 11.70 6.33 0.73
C GLY A 202 12.98 6.19 1.55
N TYR A 203 13.88 5.35 1.07
CA TYR A 203 15.00 4.84 1.87
C TYR A 203 16.34 5.41 1.40
N ASN A 204 17.35 5.36 2.27
CA ASN A 204 18.71 5.80 1.92
C ASN A 204 18.75 7.26 1.42
N SER A 205 17.96 8.15 2.06
CA SER A 205 18.05 9.59 1.86
C SER A 205 19.34 10.13 2.52
N VAL A 206 19.80 11.33 2.15
CA VAL A 206 21.03 11.93 2.70
C VAL A 206 20.93 12.12 4.23
N ASN A 207 19.74 12.50 4.71
CA ASN A 207 19.48 12.68 6.14
C ASN A 207 19.04 11.39 6.85
N GLU A 208 18.80 10.31 6.11
CA GLU A 208 18.34 8.98 6.55
C GLU A 208 17.06 8.92 7.41
N ARG A 209 16.44 10.06 7.76
CA ARG A 209 15.26 10.09 8.63
C ARG A 209 13.96 9.76 7.87
N PRO A 210 12.93 9.25 8.57
CA PRO A 210 11.60 9.08 8.01
C PRO A 210 10.87 10.41 7.88
N VAL A 211 10.33 10.71 6.69
CA VAL A 211 9.67 11.98 6.37
C VAL A 211 8.44 11.74 5.50
N LEU A 212 7.32 12.38 5.85
CA LEU A 212 6.17 12.50 4.95
C LEU A 212 6.41 13.68 4.00
N LEU A 213 6.42 13.40 2.70
CA LEU A 213 6.55 14.39 1.64
C LEU A 213 5.15 14.81 1.16
N ILE A 214 4.92 16.11 1.10
CA ILE A 214 3.71 16.71 0.51
C ILE A 214 4.19 17.67 -0.57
N GLN A 215 4.17 17.20 -1.81
CA GLN A 215 4.59 17.96 -2.98
C GLN A 215 3.35 18.58 -3.62
N TYR A 216 3.21 19.91 -3.49
CA TYR A 216 2.12 20.61 -4.13
C TYR A 216 2.24 20.54 -5.66
N LEU A 217 1.09 20.45 -6.33
CA LEU A 217 0.96 20.30 -7.78
C LEU A 217 0.33 21.54 -8.44
N ASP A 218 -0.01 22.54 -7.63
CA ASP A 218 -0.43 23.86 -8.11
C ASP A 218 0.76 24.70 -8.60
N GLY A 219 0.50 25.95 -9.00
CA GLY A 219 1.50 26.81 -9.64
C GLY A 219 2.78 27.07 -8.83
N ASP A 220 2.73 26.97 -7.50
CA ASP A 220 3.89 27.16 -6.61
C ASP A 220 4.82 25.93 -6.60
N LYS A 221 4.26 24.71 -6.79
CA LYS A 221 5.01 23.45 -6.84
C LYS A 221 5.99 23.28 -5.67
N SER A 222 5.70 23.85 -4.50
CA SER A 222 6.59 23.75 -3.35
C SER A 222 6.51 22.39 -2.67
N LEU A 223 7.60 22.03 -1.98
CA LEU A 223 7.68 20.82 -1.17
C LEU A 223 7.53 21.19 0.30
N LYS A 224 6.49 20.64 0.93
CA LYS A 224 6.30 20.59 2.37
C LYS A 224 6.77 19.22 2.87
N ILE A 225 7.52 19.23 3.97
CA ILE A 225 8.00 18.01 4.62
C ILE A 225 7.48 17.98 6.06
N ILE A 226 7.17 16.79 6.54
CA ILE A 226 6.86 16.53 7.95
C ILE A 226 7.78 15.40 8.41
N PRO A 227 8.93 15.71 9.02
CA PRO A 227 9.82 14.67 9.54
C PRO A 227 9.17 13.98 10.74
N ALA A 228 9.26 12.65 10.79
CA ALA A 228 8.76 11.91 11.94
C ALA A 228 9.65 12.15 13.18
N VAL A 229 10.95 12.34 12.94
CA VAL A 229 11.96 12.66 13.94
C VAL A 229 13.00 13.65 13.41
N PRO A 230 13.67 14.44 14.28
CA PRO A 230 14.84 15.26 13.91
C PRO A 230 16.01 14.44 13.33
N THR A 231 16.94 15.08 12.61
CA THR A 231 18.07 14.42 11.92
C THR A 231 19.13 13.83 12.86
N ASP A 232 19.27 14.40 14.05
CA ASP A 232 20.17 13.97 15.13
C ASP A 232 19.55 12.89 16.03
N HIS A 233 18.27 12.57 15.84
CA HIS A 233 17.56 11.58 16.64
C HIS A 233 18.05 10.15 16.35
N ALA A 234 18.05 9.27 17.36
CA ALA A 234 18.50 7.88 17.19
C ALA A 234 17.70 7.12 16.12
N GLU A 235 16.38 7.35 16.06
CA GLU A 235 15.47 6.77 15.05
C GLU A 235 15.65 7.35 13.64
N ALA A 236 16.53 8.33 13.43
CA ALA A 236 16.83 8.88 12.11
C ALA A 236 17.88 8.06 11.34
N LYS A 237 18.68 7.20 11.97
CA LYS A 237 19.80 6.55 11.27
C LYS A 237 19.34 5.34 10.45
N SER A 238 19.76 5.27 9.19
CA SER A 238 19.41 4.23 8.22
C SER A 238 17.91 3.93 8.17
N ASN A 239 17.09 4.97 8.19
CA ASN A 239 15.64 4.87 8.19
C ASN A 239 15.06 5.48 6.90
N GLY A 240 13.74 5.58 6.84
CA GLY A 240 13.00 6.10 5.70
C GLY A 240 11.54 5.70 5.80
N LEU A 241 10.65 6.61 5.43
CA LEU A 241 9.21 6.38 5.51
C LEU A 241 8.74 5.61 4.28
N SER A 242 8.03 4.52 4.52
CA SER A 242 7.46 3.63 3.51
C SER A 242 6.16 4.22 2.93
N THR A 243 5.47 3.45 2.09
CA THR A 243 4.24 3.91 1.44
C THR A 243 3.18 4.35 2.46
N PRO A 244 2.66 5.59 2.34
CA PRO A 244 1.61 6.09 3.24
C PRO A 244 0.22 5.59 2.85
N GLN A 245 -0.63 5.45 3.85
CA GLN A 245 -2.05 5.17 3.74
C GLN A 245 -2.87 6.35 4.28
N PHE A 246 -4.01 6.64 3.67
CA PHE A 246 -4.78 7.88 3.88
C PHE A 246 -6.09 7.63 4.59
N LEU A 247 -6.40 8.43 5.61
CA LEU A 247 -7.66 8.40 6.33
C LEU A 247 -8.40 9.74 6.14
N ASP A 248 -9.55 9.66 5.50
CA ASP A 248 -10.57 10.71 5.43
C ASP A 248 -11.65 10.36 6.46
N VAL A 249 -11.80 11.19 7.50
CA VAL A 249 -12.69 10.90 8.63
C VAL A 249 -14.09 11.43 8.38
N ASN A 250 -14.24 12.57 7.70
CA ASN A 250 -15.53 13.25 7.49
C ASN A 250 -16.18 12.88 6.14
N GLY A 251 -15.48 12.14 5.27
CA GLY A 251 -15.97 11.68 3.97
C GLY A 251 -16.05 12.77 2.90
N ASP A 252 -15.31 13.87 3.04
CA ASP A 252 -15.32 14.98 2.09
C ASP A 252 -14.37 14.79 0.88
N GLY A 253 -13.61 13.69 0.86
CA GLY A 253 -12.64 13.35 -0.16
C GLY A 253 -11.24 13.93 0.07
N ILE A 254 -11.00 14.60 1.20
CA ILE A 254 -9.73 15.18 1.64
C ILE A 254 -9.20 14.35 2.81
N PRO A 255 -7.98 13.78 2.74
CA PRO A 255 -7.43 13.03 3.85
C PRO A 255 -7.03 13.96 5.01
N ASP A 256 -7.41 13.56 6.22
CA ASP A 256 -7.14 14.24 7.47
C ASP A 256 -5.91 13.68 8.18
N PHE A 257 -5.71 12.36 8.08
CA PHE A 257 -4.60 11.66 8.70
C PHE A 257 -3.91 10.75 7.72
N VAL A 258 -2.60 10.57 7.92
CA VAL A 258 -1.77 9.68 7.10
C VAL A 258 -1.04 8.71 8.01
N TYR A 259 -1.10 7.42 7.71
CA TYR A 259 -0.37 6.37 8.43
C TYR A 259 0.73 5.80 7.54
N ALA A 260 1.92 5.60 8.09
CA ALA A 260 3.02 5.01 7.35
C ALA A 260 4.00 4.30 8.27
N GLY A 261 4.48 3.15 7.82
CA GLY A 261 5.59 2.44 8.46
C GLY A 261 6.95 3.02 8.10
N ASP A 262 7.99 2.63 8.82
CA ASP A 262 9.39 2.93 8.49
C ASP A 262 10.30 1.69 8.59
N LEU A 263 11.56 1.83 8.13
CA LEU A 263 12.54 0.74 8.14
C LEU A 263 12.98 0.33 9.55
N ARG A 264 12.68 1.13 10.58
CA ARG A 264 12.93 0.80 11.98
C ARG A 264 11.73 0.18 12.69
N GLY A 265 10.63 -0.06 11.97
CA GLY A 265 9.45 -0.72 12.49
C GLY A 265 8.51 0.19 13.25
N ASN A 266 8.64 1.51 13.12
CA ASN A 266 7.69 2.44 13.70
C ASN A 266 6.51 2.62 12.75
N MET A 267 5.28 2.52 13.27
CA MET A 267 4.05 2.90 12.59
C MET A 267 3.68 4.32 13.02
N TRP A 268 3.85 5.27 12.11
CA TRP A 268 3.58 6.68 12.35
C TRP A 268 2.16 7.06 11.95
N LYS A 269 1.62 8.07 12.62
CA LYS A 269 0.41 8.79 12.22
C LYS A 269 0.75 10.27 12.10
N PHE A 270 0.42 10.86 10.98
CA PHE A 270 0.56 12.28 10.71
C PHE A 270 -0.82 12.93 10.71
N ASP A 271 -0.94 14.02 11.45
CA ASP A 271 -2.12 14.88 11.49
C ASP A 271 -1.93 16.00 10.45
N ILE A 272 -2.77 15.95 9.41
CA ILE A 272 -2.85 16.95 8.34
C ILE A 272 -4.27 17.53 8.24
N ALA A 273 -5.05 17.44 9.33
CA ALA A 273 -6.48 17.81 9.36
C ALA A 273 -6.69 19.34 9.38
N SER A 274 -5.72 20.08 9.94
CA SER A 274 -5.75 21.53 10.00
C SER A 274 -5.75 22.15 8.59
N ASN A 275 -6.49 23.25 8.43
CA ASN A 275 -6.40 24.09 7.23
C ASN A 275 -5.11 24.92 7.17
N ASP A 276 -4.39 25.05 8.30
CA ASP A 276 -3.07 25.68 8.35
C ASP A 276 -1.98 24.59 8.29
N PRO A 277 -1.19 24.53 7.19
CA PRO A 277 -0.14 23.54 7.02
C PRO A 277 1.04 23.72 8.01
N ALA A 278 1.12 24.84 8.74
CA ALA A 278 2.08 25.00 9.83
C ALA A 278 1.71 24.16 11.07
N GLN A 279 0.44 23.78 11.22
CA GLN A 279 -0.03 22.94 12.33
C GLN A 279 0.10 21.43 12.05
N TRP A 280 0.40 21.04 10.81
CA TRP A 280 0.57 19.64 10.44
C TRP A 280 1.80 19.04 11.12
N LYS A 281 1.61 17.87 11.73
CA LYS A 281 2.58 17.29 12.66
C LYS A 281 2.40 15.78 12.80
N VAL A 282 3.37 15.14 13.44
CA VAL A 282 3.23 13.76 13.91
C VAL A 282 2.25 13.75 15.09
N ALA A 283 1.32 12.79 15.08
CA ALA A 283 0.35 12.58 16.15
C ALA A 283 1.02 12.07 17.45
N PHE A 284 0.22 11.80 18.49
CA PHE A 284 0.69 11.24 19.78
C PHE A 284 1.83 12.04 20.43
N GLY A 285 1.87 13.35 20.21
CA GLY A 285 2.91 14.22 20.74
C GLY A 285 4.30 13.97 20.13
N GLY A 286 4.38 13.59 18.85
CA GLY A 286 5.65 13.29 18.18
C GLY A 286 6.13 11.85 18.34
N LYS A 287 5.25 10.94 18.76
CA LYS A 287 5.56 9.52 18.96
C LYS A 287 4.87 8.65 17.92
N GLU A 288 5.43 7.48 17.67
CA GLU A 288 4.83 6.45 16.85
C GLU A 288 3.57 5.87 17.50
N LEU A 289 2.58 5.47 16.70
CA LEU A 289 1.43 4.69 17.19
C LEU A 289 1.91 3.38 17.81
N PHE A 290 2.83 2.71 17.13
CA PHE A 290 3.33 1.40 17.51
C PHE A 290 4.75 1.20 17.01
N ARG A 291 5.52 0.40 17.75
CA ARG A 291 6.86 -0.04 17.38
C ARG A 291 6.91 -1.56 17.26
N ALA A 292 7.11 -2.04 16.05
CA ALA A 292 7.22 -3.45 15.72
C ALA A 292 8.56 -4.03 16.18
N THR A 293 8.46 -5.01 17.06
CA THR A 293 9.62 -5.74 17.57
C THR A 293 9.29 -7.21 17.72
N TYR A 294 10.25 -8.08 17.42
CA TYR A 294 10.18 -9.49 17.77
C TYR A 294 10.95 -9.75 19.06
N THR A 295 10.37 -10.55 19.95
CA THR A 295 11.07 -11.05 21.15
C THR A 295 11.37 -12.53 20.92
N SER A 296 12.64 -12.85 20.77
CA SER A 296 13.11 -14.23 20.64
C SER A 296 12.84 -15.04 21.91
N PRO A 297 12.79 -16.39 21.83
CA PRO A 297 12.64 -17.24 23.01
C PRO A 297 13.72 -17.02 24.08
N SER A 298 14.91 -16.54 23.70
CA SER A 298 16.00 -16.19 24.62
C SER A 298 15.86 -14.78 25.21
N GLY A 299 14.78 -14.05 24.94
CA GLY A 299 14.49 -12.71 25.46
C GLY A 299 15.14 -11.55 24.67
N GLY A 300 15.90 -11.83 23.62
CA GLY A 300 16.46 -10.79 22.75
C GLY A 300 15.37 -10.11 21.91
N ILE A 301 15.42 -8.78 21.83
CA ILE A 301 14.45 -7.95 21.11
C ILE A 301 15.08 -7.42 19.82
N SER A 302 14.45 -7.66 18.67
CA SER A 302 14.86 -7.11 17.37
C SER A 302 13.78 -6.21 16.77
N ARG A 303 14.18 -5.13 16.10
CA ARG A 303 13.27 -4.28 15.30
C ARG A 303 12.82 -5.03 14.06
N GLN A 304 11.62 -4.73 13.57
CA GLN A 304 11.05 -5.34 12.38
C GLN A 304 10.65 -4.25 11.38
N PRO A 305 11.29 -4.14 10.20
CA PRO A 305 11.00 -3.08 9.23
C PRO A 305 9.56 -3.20 8.69
N ILE A 306 8.94 -2.08 8.35
CA ILE A 306 7.61 -2.03 7.72
C ILE A 306 7.75 -1.37 6.36
N THR A 307 7.65 -2.14 5.27
CA THR A 307 7.76 -1.60 3.89
C THR A 307 6.41 -1.47 3.17
N THR A 308 5.35 -2.05 3.71
CA THR A 308 4.00 -2.06 3.11
C THR A 308 3.09 -1.02 3.77
N PRO A 309 2.14 -0.41 3.03
CA PRO A 309 1.15 0.47 3.63
C PRO A 309 0.23 -0.31 4.58
N PRO A 310 -0.23 0.29 5.70
CA PRO A 310 -1.23 -0.34 6.54
C PRO A 310 -2.61 -0.34 5.87
N VAL A 311 -3.51 -1.16 6.41
CA VAL A 311 -4.95 -1.12 6.14
C VAL A 311 -5.72 -0.86 7.41
N PHE A 312 -6.93 -0.32 7.30
CA PHE A 312 -7.70 0.04 8.48
C PHE A 312 -9.19 -0.31 8.39
N ARG A 313 -9.79 -0.52 9.57
CA ARG A 313 -11.25 -0.61 9.78
C ARG A 313 -11.65 0.04 11.10
N PRO A 314 -12.84 0.66 11.17
CA PRO A 314 -13.38 1.11 12.45
C PRO A 314 -13.54 -0.06 13.42
N ASN A 315 -13.11 0.14 14.67
CA ASN A 315 -13.46 -0.78 15.74
C ASN A 315 -14.87 -0.43 16.25
N ARG A 316 -15.84 -1.31 16.00
CA ARG A 316 -17.25 -1.08 16.39
C ARG A 316 -17.56 -1.45 17.84
N GLU A 317 -16.66 -2.15 18.54
CA GLU A 317 -16.85 -2.60 19.91
C GLU A 317 -16.54 -1.46 20.90
N VAL A 318 -15.36 -0.85 20.75
CA VAL A 318 -14.90 0.23 21.65
C VAL A 318 -14.77 1.59 20.97
N GLY A 319 -14.94 1.66 19.65
CA GLY A 319 -14.64 2.85 18.85
C GLY A 319 -13.17 3.00 18.52
N GLY A 320 -12.85 3.88 17.57
CA GLY A 320 -11.47 4.09 17.08
C GLY A 320 -11.20 3.29 15.82
N LEU A 321 -9.92 3.18 15.47
CA LEU A 321 -9.48 2.61 14.20
C LEU A 321 -8.52 1.45 14.44
N MET A 322 -8.83 0.28 13.91
CA MET A 322 -7.87 -0.81 13.80
C MET A 322 -6.93 -0.51 12.63
N VAL A 323 -5.62 -0.59 12.88
CA VAL A 323 -4.55 -0.37 11.90
C VAL A 323 -3.76 -1.67 11.78
N ALA A 324 -3.90 -2.37 10.66
CA ALA A 324 -3.20 -3.63 10.40
C ALA A 324 -2.08 -3.47 9.37
N PHE A 325 -0.96 -4.14 9.63
CA PHE A 325 0.23 -4.09 8.79
C PHE A 325 1.10 -5.32 9.00
N GLY A 326 1.88 -5.67 7.98
CA GLY A 326 2.91 -6.69 8.06
C GLY A 326 4.30 -6.08 8.19
N THR A 327 5.25 -6.90 8.64
CA THR A 327 6.67 -6.53 8.71
C THR A 327 7.50 -7.37 7.74
N GLY A 328 8.59 -6.78 7.27
CA GLY A 328 9.43 -7.33 6.23
C GLY A 328 10.16 -6.26 5.46
N ARG A 329 11.29 -6.65 4.87
CA ARG A 329 11.95 -5.90 3.79
C ARG A 329 12.65 -6.87 2.84
N ASN A 330 12.84 -6.46 1.60
CA ASN A 330 13.63 -7.17 0.61
C ASN A 330 14.21 -6.15 -0.38
N LEU A 331 15.14 -5.33 0.10
CA LEU A 331 15.60 -4.12 -0.58
C LEU A 331 17.11 -4.15 -0.88
N THR A 332 17.88 -4.86 -0.06
CA THR A 332 19.34 -4.90 -0.11
C THR A 332 19.85 -6.33 -0.26
N GLU A 333 21.09 -6.50 -0.69
CA GLU A 333 21.72 -7.83 -0.79
C GLU A 333 21.72 -8.60 0.54
N GLY A 334 21.87 -7.90 1.67
CA GLY A 334 21.81 -8.51 3.00
C GLY A 334 20.45 -9.16 3.31
N ASP A 335 19.37 -8.69 2.69
CA ASP A 335 18.01 -9.20 2.93
C ASP A 335 17.79 -10.60 2.32
N ARG A 336 18.64 -11.01 1.36
CA ARG A 336 18.61 -12.33 0.72
C ARG A 336 18.98 -13.46 1.69
N THR A 337 19.80 -13.15 2.69
CA THR A 337 20.25 -14.08 3.73
C THR A 337 19.60 -13.82 5.08
N ASP A 338 18.88 -12.70 5.23
CA ASP A 338 18.16 -12.39 6.46
C ASP A 338 17.03 -13.41 6.68
N VAL A 339 17.07 -14.07 7.83
CA VAL A 339 16.09 -15.06 8.27
C VAL A 339 15.37 -14.64 9.55
N SER A 340 15.49 -13.36 9.92
CA SER A 340 14.84 -12.79 11.09
C SER A 340 13.32 -12.98 11.04
N ARG A 341 12.74 -13.31 12.19
CA ARG A 341 11.30 -13.50 12.32
C ARG A 341 10.58 -12.17 12.10
N GLN A 342 9.64 -12.18 11.16
CA GLN A 342 8.69 -11.09 10.95
C GLN A 342 7.34 -11.43 11.60
N SER A 343 6.49 -10.43 11.72
CA SER A 343 5.17 -10.53 12.35
C SER A 343 4.13 -9.72 11.59
N LEU A 344 2.87 -10.09 11.77
CA LEU A 344 1.69 -9.33 11.40
C LEU A 344 1.12 -8.67 12.66
N TYR A 345 0.59 -7.47 12.50
CA TYR A 345 0.00 -6.71 13.59
C TYR A 345 -1.36 -6.16 13.18
N SER A 346 -2.27 -6.05 14.14
CA SER A 346 -3.40 -5.14 14.10
C SER A 346 -3.49 -4.39 15.42
N VAL A 347 -3.44 -3.07 15.36
CA VAL A 347 -3.30 -2.18 16.51
C VAL A 347 -4.47 -1.22 16.56
N LEU A 348 -5.08 -1.06 17.74
CA LEU A 348 -6.15 -0.10 17.98
C LEU A 348 -5.58 1.30 18.20
N ASP A 349 -5.81 2.19 17.24
CA ASP A 349 -5.74 3.63 17.46
C ASP A 349 -7.04 4.09 18.15
N ASN A 350 -6.92 4.48 19.42
CA ASN A 350 -8.05 4.92 20.24
C ASN A 350 -8.41 6.41 20.03
N THR A 351 -7.81 7.09 19.05
CA THR A 351 -8.16 8.48 18.72
C THR A 351 -9.66 8.62 18.44
N ARG A 352 -10.25 9.72 18.93
CA ARG A 352 -11.61 10.14 18.61
C ARG A 352 -11.56 11.46 17.85
N TYR A 353 -12.56 11.70 17.02
CA TYR A 353 -12.59 12.84 16.11
C TYR A 353 -13.89 13.62 16.27
N GLU A 354 -13.79 14.92 16.05
CA GLU A 354 -14.92 15.86 15.98
C GLU A 354 -14.77 16.70 14.71
N VAL A 355 -15.88 17.24 14.20
CA VAL A 355 -15.85 18.16 13.06
C VAL A 355 -16.02 19.57 13.59
N GLU A 356 -15.14 20.49 13.18
CA GLU A 356 -15.20 21.89 13.56
C GLU A 356 -16.48 22.53 13.00
N THR A 357 -17.30 23.09 13.89
CA THR A 357 -18.59 23.70 13.55
C THR A 357 -18.55 25.22 13.66
N ALA A 358 -17.57 25.77 14.36
CA ALA A 358 -17.39 27.20 14.52
C ALA A 358 -17.18 27.86 13.16
N ALA A 359 -17.71 29.08 13.01
CA ALA A 359 -17.47 29.87 11.82
C ALA A 359 -15.98 30.23 11.72
N GLY A 360 -15.41 30.07 10.53
CA GLY A 360 -14.00 30.34 10.28
C GLY A 360 -13.43 29.47 9.17
N ALA A 361 -12.15 29.63 8.89
CA ALA A 361 -11.46 28.91 7.83
C ALA A 361 -11.32 27.40 8.11
N SER A 362 -11.46 26.98 9.37
CA SER A 362 -11.40 25.58 9.79
C SER A 362 -12.77 24.91 9.86
N ARG A 363 -13.87 25.61 9.53
CA ARG A 363 -15.22 25.03 9.56
C ARG A 363 -15.30 23.80 8.63
N GLY A 364 -15.82 22.70 9.14
CA GLY A 364 -15.90 21.42 8.44
C GLY A 364 -14.63 20.57 8.50
N LYS A 365 -13.53 21.10 9.06
CA LYS A 365 -12.29 20.35 9.25
C LYS A 365 -12.36 19.44 10.45
N VAL A 366 -11.61 18.35 10.39
CA VAL A 366 -11.55 17.36 11.46
C VAL A 366 -10.61 17.84 12.57
N LYS A 367 -11.01 17.59 13.80
CA LYS A 367 -10.26 17.88 15.02
C LYS A 367 -10.14 16.61 15.84
N VAL A 368 -8.96 16.38 16.41
CA VAL A 368 -8.74 15.31 17.37
C VAL A 368 -9.37 15.68 18.72
N LYS A 369 -10.10 14.74 19.30
CA LYS A 369 -10.58 14.84 20.67
C LYS A 369 -9.49 14.30 21.62
N ASP A 370 -8.94 15.19 22.43
CA ASP A 370 -7.80 14.88 23.30
C ASP A 370 -8.18 14.21 24.64
N SER A 371 -9.47 13.93 24.86
CA SER A 371 -10.00 13.32 26.08
C SER A 371 -11.11 12.31 25.79
N ASN A 372 -11.24 11.32 26.68
CA ASN A 372 -12.27 10.28 26.65
C ASN A 372 -12.34 9.47 25.33
N PRO A 373 -11.32 8.64 25.03
CA PRO A 373 -10.03 8.53 25.72
C PRO A 373 -8.98 9.48 25.14
N THR A 374 -7.92 9.76 25.91
CA THR A 374 -6.75 10.47 25.36
C THR A 374 -6.01 9.57 24.37
N PRO A 375 -5.68 10.06 23.15
CA PRO A 375 -4.91 9.30 22.17
C PRO A 375 -3.58 8.82 22.76
N ALA A 376 -3.30 7.52 22.66
CA ALA A 376 -2.12 6.91 23.26
C ALA A 376 -1.44 5.91 22.32
N THR A 377 -0.12 5.79 22.47
CA THR A 377 0.67 4.78 21.77
C THR A 377 0.35 3.38 22.32
N VAL A 378 0.64 2.36 21.51
CA VAL A 378 0.41 0.95 21.83
C VAL A 378 1.74 0.21 21.85
N THR A 379 1.89 -0.73 22.78
CA THR A 379 3.06 -1.62 22.87
C THR A 379 2.67 -3.07 22.58
N ARG A 380 3.64 -3.89 22.16
CA ARG A 380 3.40 -5.30 21.83
C ARG A 380 2.81 -6.10 23.01
N ALA A 381 3.15 -5.75 24.26
CA ALA A 381 2.60 -6.39 25.46
C ALA A 381 1.07 -6.18 25.62
N GLN A 382 0.53 -5.10 25.04
CA GLN A 382 -0.90 -4.80 25.05
C GLN A 382 -1.67 -5.52 23.94
N LEU A 383 -0.99 -6.31 23.10
CA LEU A 383 -1.61 -7.06 22.03
C LEU A 383 -1.87 -8.52 22.45
N GLN A 384 -2.89 -9.12 21.84
CA GLN A 384 -3.16 -10.56 21.94
C GLN A 384 -2.27 -11.32 20.97
N SER A 385 -1.57 -12.35 21.45
CA SER A 385 -0.81 -13.25 20.56
C SER A 385 -1.77 -14.18 19.83
N GLN A 386 -1.51 -14.39 18.55
CA GLN A 386 -2.08 -15.45 17.71
C GLN A 386 -0.93 -16.31 17.16
N SER A 387 -1.21 -17.59 16.89
CA SER A 387 -0.22 -18.52 16.32
C SER A 387 -0.86 -19.41 15.25
N VAL A 388 -0.01 -20.03 14.43
CA VAL A 388 -0.40 -21.11 13.53
C VAL A 388 -0.29 -22.42 14.30
N ASP A 389 -1.31 -23.28 14.22
CA ASP A 389 -1.23 -24.65 14.74
C ASP A 389 -0.41 -25.48 13.74
N GLU A 390 0.90 -25.58 13.97
CA GLU A 390 1.79 -26.35 13.08
C GLU A 390 1.41 -27.85 13.03
N GLY A 391 0.81 -28.39 14.10
CA GLY A 391 0.32 -29.77 14.15
C GLY A 391 -0.94 -30.02 13.31
N SER A 392 -1.67 -28.97 12.94
CA SER A 392 -2.87 -29.06 12.10
C SER A 392 -2.60 -29.18 10.60
N GLN A 393 -1.33 -29.28 10.19
CA GLN A 393 -0.94 -29.33 8.79
C GLN A 393 -1.70 -30.41 8.02
N ARG A 394 -2.34 -30.01 6.91
CA ARG A 394 -3.07 -30.93 6.03
C ARG A 394 -2.76 -30.65 4.56
N ALA A 395 -2.46 -31.71 3.81
CA ALA A 395 -2.33 -31.65 2.37
C ALA A 395 -3.71 -31.48 1.71
N GLY A 396 -3.78 -30.64 0.68
CA GLY A 396 -4.98 -30.40 -0.09
C GLY A 396 -5.38 -31.60 -0.95
N GLY A 397 -6.67 -31.93 -0.96
CA GLY A 397 -7.26 -32.91 -1.88
C GLY A 397 -7.75 -32.27 -3.18
N GLY A 398 -8.21 -33.09 -4.13
CA GLY A 398 -8.95 -32.63 -5.32
C GLY A 398 -8.30 -31.47 -6.08
N ILE A 399 -9.07 -30.40 -6.33
CA ILE A 399 -8.58 -29.19 -7.02
C ILE A 399 -7.53 -28.41 -6.23
N SER A 400 -7.42 -28.66 -4.92
CA SER A 400 -6.46 -28.04 -4.01
C SER A 400 -5.18 -28.88 -3.86
N SER A 401 -5.01 -29.92 -4.69
CA SER A 401 -3.78 -30.72 -4.70
C SER A 401 -2.55 -29.84 -4.96
N GLY A 402 -1.47 -30.08 -4.22
CA GLY A 402 -0.28 -29.22 -4.23
C GLY A 402 -0.33 -28.04 -3.26
N ARG A 403 -1.47 -27.84 -2.56
CA ARG A 403 -1.56 -26.90 -1.44
C ARG A 403 -1.40 -27.61 -0.10
N THR A 404 -0.92 -26.86 0.88
CA THR A 404 -0.91 -27.26 2.29
C THR A 404 -1.69 -26.23 3.10
N PHE A 405 -2.47 -26.70 4.08
CA PHE A 405 -3.36 -25.90 4.90
C PHE A 405 -3.04 -26.04 6.38
N TRP A 406 -3.28 -24.98 7.14
CA TRP A 406 -3.12 -24.92 8.60
C TRP A 406 -4.29 -24.18 9.25
N LYS A 407 -4.62 -24.62 10.46
CA LYS A 407 -5.49 -23.92 11.41
C LYS A 407 -4.69 -22.89 12.19
N LEU A 408 -5.41 -21.98 12.82
CA LEU A 408 -4.83 -20.95 13.69
C LEU A 408 -5.23 -21.22 15.14
N GLU A 409 -4.24 -21.14 16.03
CA GLU A 409 -4.45 -21.01 17.47
C GLU A 409 -4.75 -19.54 17.77
N ALA A 410 -6.03 -19.20 17.63
CA ALA A 410 -6.47 -17.82 17.74
C ALA A 410 -7.36 -17.58 18.97
N THR A 411 -7.01 -16.59 19.79
CA THR A 411 -7.84 -16.11 20.90
C THR A 411 -8.48 -14.78 20.53
N ARG A 412 -9.80 -14.67 20.74
CA ARG A 412 -10.53 -13.42 20.48
C ARG A 412 -9.94 -12.27 21.30
N VAL A 413 -9.62 -11.17 20.63
CA VAL A 413 -9.20 -9.93 21.32
C VAL A 413 -10.35 -9.41 22.20
N LYS A 414 -10.04 -9.18 23.47
CA LYS A 414 -10.95 -8.54 24.43
C LYS A 414 -10.56 -7.07 24.56
N TYR A 415 -11.38 -6.16 24.02
CA TYR A 415 -11.10 -4.71 24.07
C TYR A 415 -11.64 -4.01 25.30
N ASP A 416 -12.62 -4.63 25.96
CA ASP A 416 -13.28 -4.13 27.15
C ASP A 416 -13.45 -5.32 28.10
N CYS A 417 -13.24 -5.06 29.38
CA CYS A 417 -13.36 -6.04 30.45
C CYS A 417 -14.35 -5.50 31.49
N PRO A 418 -15.31 -6.34 31.96
CA PRO A 418 -16.16 -5.95 33.08
C PRO A 418 -15.31 -5.49 34.28
N GLU A 419 -15.74 -4.45 34.98
CA GLU A 419 -14.98 -3.83 36.09
C GLU A 419 -14.59 -4.83 37.20
N ASP A 420 -15.34 -5.94 37.34
CA ASP A 420 -15.15 -6.99 38.35
C ASP A 420 -14.46 -8.26 37.83
N ALA A 421 -14.06 -8.31 36.55
CA ALA A 421 -13.47 -9.51 35.96
C ALA A 421 -11.99 -9.69 36.31
N THR A 422 -11.66 -10.66 37.16
CA THR A 422 -10.26 -10.98 37.53
C THR A 422 -9.47 -11.70 36.42
N ASP A 423 -10.17 -12.39 35.50
CA ASP A 423 -9.57 -13.18 34.41
C ASP A 423 -9.73 -12.51 33.03
N CYS A 424 -9.83 -11.18 33.02
CA CYS A 424 -9.96 -10.38 31.80
C CYS A 424 -8.86 -9.33 31.74
N THR A 425 -8.07 -9.37 30.66
CA THR A 425 -7.09 -8.33 30.38
C THR A 425 -7.46 -7.69 29.06
N GLU A 426 -7.73 -6.38 29.12
CA GLU A 426 -7.98 -5.59 27.92
C GLU A 426 -6.76 -5.58 27.02
N LYS A 427 -7.02 -5.74 25.73
CA LYS A 427 -6.03 -5.75 24.66
C LYS A 427 -6.34 -4.63 23.69
N LYS A 428 -5.28 -4.13 23.05
CA LYS A 428 -5.36 -3.05 22.06
C LYS A 428 -5.15 -3.57 20.64
N GLY A 429 -5.53 -4.82 20.39
CA GLY A 429 -5.37 -5.51 19.11
C GLY A 429 -4.66 -6.86 19.25
N TRP A 430 -4.02 -7.31 18.18
CA TRP A 430 -3.37 -8.62 18.11
C TRP A 430 -2.09 -8.58 17.27
N TYR A 431 -1.24 -9.60 17.45
CA TYR A 431 -0.11 -9.89 16.58
C TYR A 431 -0.02 -11.38 16.28
N MET A 432 0.61 -11.72 15.16
CA MET A 432 0.97 -13.09 14.81
C MET A 432 2.40 -13.10 14.30
N ASP A 433 3.29 -13.83 14.97
CA ASP A 433 4.63 -14.08 14.45
C ASP A 433 4.54 -15.07 13.27
N LEU A 434 5.24 -14.77 12.19
CA LEU A 434 5.22 -15.62 11.01
C LEU A 434 5.98 -16.92 11.29
N PRO A 435 5.36 -18.10 11.03
CA PRO A 435 5.90 -19.39 11.47
C PRO A 435 7.10 -19.85 10.64
N GLU A 436 7.21 -19.43 9.38
CA GLU A 436 8.27 -19.90 8.50
C GLU A 436 9.53 -19.03 8.63
N VAL A 437 10.70 -19.69 8.56
CA VAL A 437 11.99 -19.01 8.70
C VAL A 437 12.23 -18.08 7.51
N GLY A 438 12.46 -16.80 7.79
CA GLY A 438 12.65 -15.76 6.75
C GLY A 438 11.37 -15.30 6.06
N GLU A 439 10.21 -15.79 6.49
CA GLU A 439 8.90 -15.34 6.01
C GLU A 439 8.67 -13.88 6.39
N ARG A 440 8.13 -13.10 5.45
CA ARG A 440 7.93 -11.67 5.58
C ARG A 440 6.74 -11.18 4.75
N SER A 441 6.21 -10.01 5.11
CA SER A 441 5.14 -9.35 4.37
C SER A 441 5.73 -8.22 3.52
N LEU A 442 5.64 -8.36 2.19
CA LEU A 442 6.16 -7.39 1.22
C LEU A 442 5.07 -6.82 0.31
N ALA A 443 3.87 -7.40 0.34
CA ALA A 443 2.70 -6.95 -0.39
C ALA A 443 1.70 -6.30 0.57
N SER A 444 0.95 -5.32 0.06
CA SER A 444 -0.17 -4.72 0.78
C SER A 444 -1.18 -5.80 1.21
N ILE A 445 -1.71 -5.66 2.42
CA ILE A 445 -2.80 -6.51 2.91
C ILE A 445 -4.10 -6.07 2.22
N ASP A 446 -4.95 -7.02 1.84
CA ASP A 446 -6.27 -6.73 1.26
C ASP A 446 -7.40 -7.15 2.21
N PHE A 447 -8.63 -6.68 1.95
CA PHE A 447 -9.82 -7.18 2.63
C PHE A 447 -10.50 -8.26 1.79
N TYR A 448 -10.77 -9.40 2.44
CA TYR A 448 -11.56 -10.46 1.84
C TYR A 448 -13.04 -10.07 1.81
N ASP A 449 -13.61 -10.04 0.61
CA ASP A 449 -15.04 -9.78 0.36
C ASP A 449 -15.55 -8.43 0.92
N GLY A 450 -14.65 -7.43 1.03
CA GLY A 450 -14.96 -6.09 1.55
C GLY A 450 -15.29 -6.06 3.06
N GLY A 451 -15.16 -7.18 3.76
CA GLY A 451 -15.49 -7.31 5.17
C GLY A 451 -14.42 -6.80 6.12
N ASN A 452 -14.40 -7.40 7.32
CA ASN A 452 -13.36 -7.19 8.34
C ASN A 452 -12.31 -8.32 8.33
N LEU A 453 -12.37 -9.22 7.36
CA LEU A 453 -11.40 -10.30 7.21
C LEU A 453 -10.24 -9.83 6.34
N LEU A 454 -9.03 -9.90 6.86
CA LEU A 454 -7.81 -9.59 6.14
C LEU A 454 -7.41 -10.79 5.27
N GLU A 455 -7.06 -10.53 4.02
CA GLU A 455 -6.38 -11.44 3.12
C GLU A 455 -4.90 -11.05 3.08
N ILE A 456 -4.07 -11.82 3.78
CA ILE A 456 -2.67 -11.51 3.99
C ILE A 456 -1.81 -12.47 3.18
N ILE A 457 -1.05 -11.94 2.22
CA ILE A 457 -0.05 -12.70 1.47
C ILE A 457 1.34 -12.38 2.05
N THR A 458 2.03 -13.43 2.49
CA THR A 458 3.41 -13.39 2.96
C THR A 458 4.26 -14.29 2.10
N GLU A 459 5.56 -14.03 2.08
CA GLU A 459 6.50 -14.85 1.33
C GLU A 459 7.79 -15.11 2.08
N VAL A 460 8.39 -16.26 1.81
CA VAL A 460 9.82 -16.49 1.98
C VAL A 460 10.45 -16.18 0.62
N PRO A 461 11.21 -15.07 0.49
CA PRO A 461 11.76 -14.67 -0.80
C PRO A 461 12.64 -15.75 -1.42
N ALA A 462 12.68 -15.79 -2.75
CA ALA A 462 13.62 -16.64 -3.45
C ALA A 462 15.06 -16.19 -3.16
N SER A 463 15.98 -17.15 -3.05
CA SER A 463 17.41 -16.90 -3.03
C SER A 463 18.03 -17.44 -4.32
N GLY A 464 18.97 -16.70 -4.91
CA GLY A 464 19.72 -17.10 -6.11
C GLY A 464 21.22 -16.98 -5.92
N SER A 465 21.99 -17.60 -6.82
CA SER A 465 23.45 -17.68 -6.81
C SER A 465 24.17 -16.47 -7.42
N ALA A 466 23.48 -15.51 -8.02
CA ALA A 466 24.11 -14.31 -8.58
C ALA A 466 24.05 -13.13 -7.59
N THR A 467 25.19 -12.49 -7.35
CA THR A 467 25.29 -11.19 -6.66
C THR A 467 25.00 -10.04 -7.62
N ALA A 468 24.89 -8.83 -7.07
CA ALA A 468 24.80 -7.59 -7.85
C ALA A 468 25.99 -7.37 -8.80
N ASP A 469 27.14 -8.01 -8.56
CA ASP A 469 28.36 -7.92 -9.38
C ASP A 469 28.42 -8.98 -10.51
N SER A 470 27.29 -9.65 -10.79
CA SER A 470 27.20 -10.73 -11.78
C SER A 470 28.14 -11.93 -11.52
N GLU A 471 28.66 -12.07 -10.30
CA GLU A 471 29.44 -13.23 -9.89
C GLU A 471 28.52 -14.37 -9.48
N GLU A 472 28.72 -15.56 -10.07
CA GLU A 472 28.12 -16.78 -9.53
C GLU A 472 28.81 -17.15 -8.21
N VAL A 473 28.10 -16.91 -7.13
CA VAL A 473 28.46 -17.36 -5.80
C VAL A 473 27.64 -18.61 -5.44
N CYS A 474 28.30 -19.62 -4.87
CA CYS A 474 27.61 -20.81 -4.36
C CYS A 474 26.76 -20.53 -3.10
N THR A 475 26.66 -19.26 -2.68
CA THR A 475 26.03 -18.82 -1.44
C THR A 475 25.24 -17.53 -1.66
N PRO A 476 23.96 -17.46 -1.27
CA PRO A 476 23.15 -18.53 -0.67
C PRO A 476 22.76 -19.62 -1.69
N SER A 477 22.57 -20.85 -1.23
CA SER A 477 22.02 -21.91 -2.08
C SER A 477 20.68 -21.46 -2.68
N PRO A 478 20.43 -21.69 -3.98
CA PRO A 478 19.20 -21.27 -4.60
C PRO A 478 17.96 -21.89 -3.93
N ARG A 479 16.94 -21.07 -3.68
CA ARG A 479 15.65 -21.50 -3.13
C ARG A 479 14.54 -20.80 -3.90
N SER A 480 13.52 -21.57 -4.25
CA SER A 480 12.30 -21.00 -4.83
C SER A 480 11.54 -20.19 -3.78
N VAL A 481 10.85 -19.14 -4.24
CA VAL A 481 9.92 -18.37 -3.41
C VAL A 481 8.82 -19.29 -2.88
N LYS A 482 8.39 -19.05 -1.63
CA LYS A 482 7.21 -19.72 -1.04
C LYS A 482 6.25 -18.67 -0.55
N ASN A 483 5.00 -18.70 -1.03
CA ASN A 483 3.97 -17.77 -0.60
C ASN A 483 2.97 -18.46 0.32
N PHE A 484 2.44 -17.70 1.26
CA PHE A 484 1.41 -18.13 2.18
C PHE A 484 0.27 -17.12 2.18
N ARG A 485 -0.95 -17.64 2.27
CA ARG A 485 -2.19 -16.89 2.41
C ARG A 485 -2.72 -17.12 3.82
N THR A 486 -3.01 -16.05 4.54
CA THR A 486 -3.61 -16.12 5.87
C THR A 486 -4.85 -15.22 5.95
N LEU A 487 -5.94 -15.75 6.51
CA LEU A 487 -7.22 -15.07 6.68
C LEU A 487 -7.51 -14.82 8.15
N LEU A 488 -7.47 -13.55 8.58
CA LEU A 488 -7.67 -13.17 9.97
C LEU A 488 -8.52 -11.92 10.09
N ASN A 489 -9.44 -11.89 11.05
CA ASN A 489 -10.27 -10.72 11.27
C ASN A 489 -9.45 -9.59 11.89
N ILE A 490 -9.50 -8.40 11.28
CA ILE A 490 -8.74 -7.23 11.72
C ILE A 490 -9.04 -6.85 13.17
N THR A 491 -10.30 -6.94 13.61
CA THR A 491 -10.69 -6.55 14.96
C THR A 491 -10.50 -7.69 15.94
N THR A 492 -10.98 -8.89 15.61
CA THR A 492 -11.09 -9.98 16.60
C THR A 492 -9.86 -10.88 16.67
N GLY A 493 -8.99 -10.84 15.66
CA GLY A 493 -7.84 -11.74 15.52
C GLY A 493 -8.23 -13.20 15.30
N LEU A 494 -9.51 -13.50 15.04
CA LEU A 494 -10.01 -14.84 14.77
C LEU A 494 -10.06 -15.14 13.27
N PRO A 495 -9.96 -16.42 12.88
CA PRO A 495 -10.32 -16.86 11.53
C PRO A 495 -11.83 -16.67 11.28
N ALA A 496 -12.23 -16.80 10.01
CA ALA A 496 -13.66 -16.82 9.68
C ALA A 496 -14.37 -18.02 10.34
N GLY A 497 -15.59 -17.79 10.83
CA GLY A 497 -16.39 -18.86 11.45
C GLY A 497 -16.91 -19.90 10.45
N ALA A 498 -17.13 -19.49 9.20
CA ALA A 498 -17.48 -20.39 8.10
C ALA A 498 -16.19 -20.89 7.40
N PRO A 499 -16.18 -22.14 6.89
CA PRO A 499 -15.06 -22.63 6.09
C PRO A 499 -14.92 -21.80 4.81
N LEU A 500 -13.74 -21.20 4.62
CA LEU A 500 -13.42 -20.42 3.41
C LEU A 500 -12.46 -21.13 2.48
N MET A 501 -11.59 -21.99 3.01
CA MET A 501 -10.57 -22.70 2.24
C MET A 501 -11.09 -24.09 1.89
N ASN A 502 -11.07 -24.46 0.61
CA ASN A 502 -11.46 -25.79 0.16
C ASN A 502 -10.30 -26.78 0.39
N VAL A 503 -10.22 -27.39 1.57
CA VAL A 503 -9.09 -28.22 2.00
C VAL A 503 -9.14 -29.60 1.35
N ASP A 504 -10.31 -30.21 1.25
CA ASP A 504 -10.46 -31.51 0.58
C ASP A 504 -10.55 -31.41 -0.94
N GLY A 505 -10.71 -30.20 -1.48
CA GLY A 505 -10.73 -29.90 -2.91
C GLY A 505 -11.97 -30.43 -3.62
N ASN A 506 -13.07 -30.65 -2.89
CA ASN A 506 -14.32 -31.11 -3.46
C ASN A 506 -14.96 -30.02 -4.33
N THR A 507 -15.56 -30.43 -5.43
CA THR A 507 -16.24 -29.54 -6.36
C THR A 507 -17.57 -30.10 -6.83
N THR A 508 -18.49 -29.20 -7.18
CA THR A 508 -19.71 -29.52 -7.92
C THR A 508 -19.70 -28.79 -9.26
N THR A 509 -20.38 -29.33 -10.27
CA THR A 509 -20.51 -28.69 -11.59
C THR A 509 -21.98 -28.52 -11.92
N ASP A 510 -22.40 -27.30 -12.27
CA ASP A 510 -23.78 -27.03 -12.65
C ASP A 510 -24.11 -27.51 -14.07
N ALA A 511 -25.39 -27.42 -14.45
CA ALA A 511 -25.86 -27.83 -15.78
C ALA A 511 -25.25 -27.01 -16.94
N ASN A 512 -24.64 -25.86 -16.66
CA ASN A 512 -23.96 -25.01 -17.63
C ASN A 512 -22.45 -25.29 -17.70
N GLY A 513 -21.95 -26.28 -16.96
CA GLY A 513 -20.53 -26.65 -16.92
C GLY A 513 -19.67 -25.77 -16.00
N VAL A 514 -20.27 -24.97 -15.12
CA VAL A 514 -19.53 -24.14 -14.15
C VAL A 514 -19.18 -24.98 -12.93
N THR A 515 -17.89 -25.21 -12.71
CA THR A 515 -17.37 -25.92 -11.54
C THR A 515 -17.13 -24.97 -10.37
N THR A 516 -17.66 -25.29 -9.18
CA THR A 516 -17.48 -24.53 -7.94
C THR A 516 -17.04 -25.43 -6.79
N GLY A 517 -16.32 -24.85 -5.82
CA GLY A 517 -15.89 -25.54 -4.60
C GLY A 517 -17.07 -25.89 -3.67
N VAL A 518 -16.99 -27.05 -3.01
CA VAL A 518 -17.95 -27.50 -1.99
C VAL A 518 -17.26 -27.48 -0.63
N TYR A 519 -17.81 -26.73 0.32
CA TYR A 519 -17.22 -26.53 1.64
C TYR A 519 -18.00 -27.31 2.70
N ASN A 520 -17.31 -28.09 3.52
CA ASN A 520 -17.92 -28.95 4.52
C ASN A 520 -17.17 -28.90 5.88
N SER A 521 -17.47 -29.81 6.79
CA SER A 521 -16.87 -29.83 8.14
C SER A 521 -15.37 -30.13 8.15
N ILE A 522 -14.84 -30.77 7.10
CA ILE A 522 -13.41 -31.03 6.91
C ILE A 522 -12.63 -29.71 6.74
N ASP A 523 -13.26 -28.73 6.10
CA ASP A 523 -12.66 -27.43 5.78
C ASP A 523 -12.71 -26.44 6.94
N ALA A 524 -13.38 -26.81 8.05
CA ALA A 524 -13.62 -25.92 9.16
C ALA A 524 -12.34 -25.59 9.95
N GLY A 525 -12.16 -24.30 10.24
CA GLY A 525 -11.08 -23.77 11.08
C GLY A 525 -9.74 -23.57 10.35
N TYR A 526 -9.62 -23.97 9.09
CA TYR A 526 -8.45 -23.66 8.27
C TYR A 526 -8.51 -22.22 7.79
N ALA A 527 -7.43 -21.49 8.05
CA ALA A 527 -7.34 -20.07 7.74
C ALA A 527 -5.97 -19.67 7.21
N ARG A 528 -5.06 -20.63 7.04
CA ARG A 528 -3.77 -20.42 6.38
C ARG A 528 -3.51 -21.51 5.35
N MET A 529 -2.94 -21.14 4.21
CA MET A 529 -2.53 -22.09 3.17
C MET A 529 -1.28 -21.61 2.43
N THR A 530 -0.56 -22.52 1.77
CA THR A 530 0.41 -22.15 0.73
C THR A 530 -0.33 -21.48 -0.43
N ALA A 531 0.28 -20.51 -1.08
CA ALA A 531 -0.30 -19.77 -2.21
C ALA A 531 0.67 -19.74 -3.39
N SER A 532 0.13 -19.41 -4.58
CA SER A 532 0.95 -19.16 -5.77
C SER A 532 1.73 -17.84 -5.63
N PRO A 533 2.94 -17.72 -6.22
CA PRO A 533 3.72 -16.47 -6.22
C PRO A 533 3.02 -15.31 -6.91
N LYS A 534 2.32 -15.59 -8.01
CA LYS A 534 1.45 -14.64 -8.70
C LYS A 534 0.09 -15.27 -8.92
N GLU A 535 -0.95 -14.46 -8.83
CA GLU A 535 -2.33 -14.93 -8.97
C GLU A 535 -3.20 -13.91 -9.70
N LEU A 536 -4.07 -14.43 -10.56
CA LEU A 536 -5.19 -13.68 -11.11
C LEU A 536 -6.41 -13.90 -10.21
N ARG A 537 -6.99 -12.81 -9.71
CA ARG A 537 -8.18 -12.86 -8.86
C ARG A 537 -9.45 -12.75 -9.70
N VAL A 538 -10.31 -13.75 -9.62
CA VAL A 538 -11.59 -13.82 -10.35
C VAL A 538 -12.72 -14.11 -9.37
N GLY A 539 -13.71 -13.22 -9.30
CA GLY A 539 -14.89 -13.42 -8.48
C GLY A 539 -16.07 -13.93 -9.30
N SER A 540 -16.74 -14.98 -8.85
CA SER A 540 -18.06 -15.39 -9.35
C SER A 540 -19.14 -15.03 -8.33
N LYS A 541 -20.41 -15.36 -8.61
CA LYS A 541 -21.50 -15.18 -7.64
C LYS A 541 -21.29 -16.01 -6.37
N PHE A 542 -20.65 -17.17 -6.47
CA PHE A 542 -20.62 -18.17 -5.40
C PHE A 542 -19.24 -18.35 -4.76
N GLU A 543 -18.17 -18.06 -5.49
CA GLU A 543 -16.80 -18.28 -5.02
C GLU A 543 -15.86 -17.17 -5.50
N GLN A 544 -14.75 -17.04 -4.80
CA GLN A 544 -13.60 -16.27 -5.24
C GLN A 544 -12.49 -17.22 -5.65
N ARG A 545 -12.11 -17.20 -6.92
CA ARG A 545 -11.05 -18.03 -7.49
C ARG A 545 -9.75 -17.25 -7.59
N ARG A 546 -8.65 -17.86 -7.19
CA ARG A 546 -7.28 -17.35 -7.37
C ARG A 546 -6.56 -18.27 -8.36
N ALA A 547 -6.44 -17.85 -9.61
CA ALA A 547 -5.74 -18.62 -10.62
C ALA A 547 -4.24 -18.36 -10.52
N GLY A 548 -3.49 -19.31 -9.98
CA GLY A 548 -2.06 -19.20 -9.75
C GLY A 548 -1.23 -19.34 -11.02
N SER A 549 -0.08 -18.67 -11.05
CA SER A 549 0.98 -18.87 -12.06
C SER A 549 1.59 -20.28 -12.04
N ASP A 550 1.36 -21.04 -10.98
CA ASP A 550 1.74 -22.45 -10.85
C ASP A 550 0.71 -23.43 -11.49
N GLY A 551 -0.35 -22.91 -12.10
CA GLY A 551 -1.40 -23.70 -12.73
C GLY A 551 -2.44 -24.26 -11.74
N VAL A 552 -2.31 -24.00 -10.44
CA VAL A 552 -3.28 -24.40 -9.41
C VAL A 552 -4.25 -23.24 -9.17
N ALA A 553 -5.54 -23.57 -9.04
CA ALA A 553 -6.57 -22.58 -8.71
C ALA A 553 -7.04 -22.76 -7.27
N ASP A 554 -6.89 -21.72 -6.45
CA ASP A 554 -7.42 -21.73 -5.09
C ASP A 554 -8.86 -21.20 -5.11
N ASN A 555 -9.81 -22.09 -4.84
CA ASN A 555 -11.22 -21.72 -4.71
C ASN A 555 -11.52 -21.40 -3.25
N LEU A 556 -11.90 -20.15 -3.00
CA LEU A 556 -12.26 -19.64 -1.70
C LEU A 556 -13.76 -19.34 -1.63
N ALA A 557 -14.42 -19.72 -0.54
CA ALA A 557 -15.85 -19.50 -0.38
C ALA A 557 -16.11 -18.00 -0.21
N LYS A 558 -17.17 -17.46 -0.83
CA LYS A 558 -17.63 -16.12 -0.45
C LYS A 558 -18.21 -16.13 0.95
N LEU A 559 -18.09 -15.00 1.64
CA LEU A 559 -18.82 -14.85 2.89
C LEU A 559 -20.31 -14.72 2.54
N PRO A 560 -21.23 -15.23 3.38
CA PRO A 560 -22.65 -15.08 3.11
C PRO A 560 -22.97 -13.59 2.96
N GLU A 561 -23.54 -13.22 1.81
CA GLU A 561 -24.03 -11.87 1.60
C GLU A 561 -25.00 -11.54 2.74
N LEU A 562 -24.63 -10.57 3.57
CA LEU A 562 -25.58 -9.95 4.49
C LEU A 562 -26.59 -9.22 3.60
N LEU A 563 -27.65 -9.92 3.19
CA LEU A 563 -28.86 -9.32 2.67
C LEU A 563 -29.41 -8.44 3.79
N LEU A 564 -28.96 -7.18 3.85
CA LEU A 564 -29.65 -6.10 4.53
C LEU A 564 -30.93 -5.80 3.74
N ARG A 565 -31.84 -6.77 3.67
CA ARG A 565 -33.25 -6.46 3.48
C ARG A 565 -33.68 -5.89 4.82
N PRO A 566 -34.11 -4.61 4.88
CA PRO A 566 -34.68 -4.07 6.11
C PRO A 566 -35.82 -5.00 6.50
N ASN A 567 -35.72 -5.69 7.63
CA ASN A 567 -36.88 -6.36 8.15
C ASN A 567 -37.77 -5.28 8.79
N TRP A 568 -39.08 -5.43 8.70
CA TRP A 568 -40.05 -4.46 9.24
C TRP A 568 -39.85 -4.18 10.75
N ARG A 569 -39.27 -5.12 11.53
CA ARG A 569 -38.94 -4.91 12.95
C ARG A 569 -37.70 -4.04 13.17
N GLN A 570 -36.82 -3.89 12.18
CA GLN A 570 -35.66 -2.99 12.22
C GLN A 570 -36.00 -1.57 11.76
N LEU A 571 -37.19 -1.36 11.17
CA LEU A 571 -37.70 -0.06 10.71
C LEU A 571 -38.72 0.55 11.69
N ARG A 572 -38.76 0.09 12.94
CA ARG A 572 -39.71 0.55 13.96
C ARG A 572 -39.01 1.17 15.15
#